data_AF-A0A818UIF1-F1
#
_entry.id   AF-A0A818UIF1-F1
#
_cell.length_a   1.000
_cell.length_b   1.000
_cell.length_c   1.000
_cell.angle_alpha   90.00
_cell.angle_beta   90.00
_cell.angle_gamma   90.00
#
_symmetry.space_group_name_H-M   'P 1'
#
loop_
_entity.id
_entity.type
_entity.pdbx_description
1 polymer ?
#
loop_
_entity_poly.entity_id
_entity_poly.type
_entity_poly.pdbx_seq_one_letter_code
_entity_poly.pdbx_strand_id
1 'polypeptide(L)'
;MAKQASSGKLIIDYPWTKTKEEIAALYRVDEGIGLSEDQLPAEESKPLWKLILEQFDDLLVKILLAAACISFVLALFEEHKEEDSLVATFVEPLVIILILIANAAVSVWQERNAESAIEALKEYEPEIAQVIRQSRSGHIQQIKARDLVPGDIVEVAVGDKVPADIRITTIYSTTLRVDQSLLTGESVSVINHTDPILDLRAVNQDKKNILFSGTNIAAGKCRRIVIGTGLNTEIGKIRSVMTETEEEKTPLQQKLDEFGEQLSKVISVICIAVWSINIGHFNDPVHGGSWLRGAIYYFKIAVALG
;
A
#
# COMPACT_ATOMS: atom_id res chain seq x y z
N MET A 1 29.44 -1.86 -5.47
CA MET A 1 29.28 -1.02 -4.26
C MET A 1 27.86 -1.25 -3.79
N ALA A 2 27.63 -1.72 -2.57
CA ALA A 2 26.27 -1.86 -2.05
C ALA A 2 25.67 -0.47 -1.81
N LYS A 3 24.50 -0.17 -2.37
CA LYS A 3 23.75 1.04 -2.03
C LYS A 3 22.88 0.74 -0.81
N GLN A 4 22.98 1.56 0.24
CA GLN A 4 21.97 1.59 1.29
C GLN A 4 20.69 2.16 0.70
N ALA A 5 19.67 1.32 0.52
CA ALA A 5 18.31 1.81 0.29
C ALA A 5 17.79 2.48 1.58
N SER A 6 16.89 3.46 1.45
CA SER A 6 16.33 4.30 2.52
C SER A 6 15.63 3.54 3.67
N SER A 7 15.59 2.20 3.63
CA SER A 7 15.01 1.27 4.59
C SER A 7 16.05 0.43 5.35
N GLY A 8 17.36 0.71 5.22
CA GLY A 8 18.42 -0.06 5.91
C GLY A 8 18.68 -1.46 5.33
N LYS A 9 18.00 -1.83 4.23
CA LYS A 9 18.22 -3.10 3.52
C LYS A 9 19.42 -2.99 2.56
N LEU A 10 20.40 -3.88 2.73
CA LEU A 10 21.51 -4.08 1.80
C LEU A 10 20.98 -4.72 0.52
N ILE A 11 20.94 -3.98 -0.58
CA ILE A 11 20.63 -4.51 -1.92
C ILE A 11 21.95 -4.62 -2.68
N ILE A 12 22.28 -5.83 -3.13
CA ILE A 12 23.50 -6.10 -3.91
C ILE A 12 23.20 -5.88 -5.39
N ASP A 13 23.99 -5.03 -6.03
CA ASP A 13 23.99 -4.88 -7.49
C ASP A 13 24.66 -6.09 -8.15
N TYR A 14 23.99 -6.68 -9.15
CA TYR A 14 24.48 -7.78 -10.00
C TYR A 14 24.93 -9.06 -9.24
N PRO A 15 24.07 -9.67 -8.39
CA PRO A 15 24.45 -10.81 -7.56
C PRO A 15 24.86 -12.06 -8.36
N TRP A 16 24.39 -12.21 -9.61
CA TRP A 16 24.82 -13.34 -10.47
C TRP A 16 26.28 -13.27 -10.89
N THR A 17 26.90 -12.08 -10.85
CA THR A 17 28.32 -11.90 -11.23
C THR A 17 29.30 -12.27 -10.13
N LYS A 18 28.81 -12.41 -8.90
CA LYS A 18 29.62 -12.60 -7.70
C LYS A 18 29.82 -14.09 -7.39
N THR A 19 30.95 -14.43 -6.81
CA THR A 19 31.16 -15.77 -6.27
C THR A 19 30.35 -15.96 -4.98
N LYS A 20 30.22 -17.22 -4.54
CA LYS A 20 29.50 -17.53 -3.30
C LYS A 20 30.17 -16.90 -2.07
N GLU A 21 31.50 -16.87 -2.05
CA GLU A 21 32.30 -16.28 -0.96
C GLU A 21 32.12 -14.76 -0.91
N GLU A 22 32.10 -14.10 -2.07
CA GLU A 22 31.87 -12.65 -2.15
C GLU A 22 30.48 -12.26 -1.64
N ILE A 23 29.44 -13.05 -1.96
CA ILE A 23 28.08 -12.78 -1.49
C ILE A 23 27.94 -13.05 0.01
N ALA A 24 28.51 -14.13 0.51
CA ALA A 24 28.55 -14.43 1.94
C ALA A 24 29.26 -13.30 2.72
N ALA A 25 30.39 -12.80 2.20
CA ALA A 25 31.13 -11.69 2.79
C ALA A 25 30.35 -10.36 2.75
N LEU A 26 29.62 -10.08 1.66
CA LEU A 26 28.81 -8.87 1.52
C LEU A 26 27.69 -8.80 2.56
N TYR A 27 27.01 -9.92 2.81
CA TYR A 27 25.98 -10.01 3.84
C TYR A 27 26.52 -10.27 5.24
N ARG A 28 27.83 -10.54 5.40
CA ARG A 28 28.48 -10.92 6.66
C ARG A 28 27.84 -12.17 7.29
N VAL A 29 27.53 -13.14 6.44
CA VAL A 29 26.84 -14.38 6.82
C VAL A 29 27.77 -15.57 6.64
N ASP A 30 27.77 -16.47 7.62
CA ASP A 30 28.39 -17.79 7.50
C ASP A 30 27.37 -18.78 6.90
N GLU A 31 27.76 -19.52 5.86
CA GLU A 31 26.88 -20.50 5.18
C GLU A 31 26.42 -21.66 6.09
N GLY A 32 27.15 -21.93 7.18
CA GLY A 32 26.83 -22.96 8.15
C GLY A 32 25.87 -22.52 9.25
N ILE A 33 25.90 -21.23 9.61
CA ILE A 33 25.26 -20.73 10.84
C ILE A 33 24.11 -19.75 10.52
N GLY A 34 24.19 -19.01 9.41
CA GLY A 34 23.17 -18.06 8.97
C GLY A 34 23.24 -16.70 9.69
N LEU A 35 22.19 -15.88 9.50
CA LEU A 35 22.10 -14.51 10.03
C LEU A 35 21.93 -14.46 11.56
N SER A 36 22.46 -13.39 12.17
CA SER A 36 22.25 -13.02 13.58
C SER A 36 21.09 -12.02 13.75
N GLU A 37 20.45 -12.01 14.92
CA GLU A 37 19.23 -11.24 15.21
C GLU A 37 19.39 -9.71 15.05
N ASP A 38 20.59 -9.18 15.32
CA ASP A 38 20.94 -7.76 15.19
C ASP A 38 20.88 -7.21 13.75
N GLN A 39 20.66 -8.07 12.75
CA GLN A 39 20.65 -7.72 11.32
C GLN A 39 19.24 -7.74 10.70
N LEU A 40 18.20 -8.00 11.50
CA LEU A 40 16.81 -8.02 11.03
C LEU A 40 16.24 -6.58 10.97
N PRO A 41 15.68 -6.13 9.84
CA PRO A 41 14.98 -4.85 9.77
C PRO A 41 13.74 -4.87 10.67
N ALA A 42 13.49 -3.78 11.39
CA ALA A 42 12.24 -3.61 12.14
C ALA A 42 11.05 -3.52 11.17
N GLU A 43 9.96 -4.23 11.49
CA GLU A 43 8.71 -4.18 10.73
C GLU A 43 7.99 -2.85 11.00
N GLU A 44 8.01 -1.94 10.02
CA GLU A 44 7.17 -0.74 10.07
C GLU A 44 5.76 -1.08 9.58
N SER A 45 4.86 -1.41 10.50
CA SER A 45 3.43 -1.41 10.22
C SER A 45 2.89 0.01 10.40
N LYS A 46 2.18 0.53 9.38
CA LYS A 46 1.42 1.77 9.54
C LYS A 46 0.34 1.51 10.60
N PRO A 47 0.31 2.28 11.70
CA PRO A 47 -0.65 2.02 12.75
C PRO A 47 -2.06 2.44 12.31
N LEU A 48 -3.09 1.69 12.69
CA LEU A 48 -4.49 1.87 12.27
C LEU A 48 -5.04 3.30 12.50
N TRP A 49 -4.55 4.01 13.52
CA TRP A 49 -4.93 5.40 13.77
C TRP A 49 -4.49 6.37 12.66
N LYS A 50 -3.41 6.05 11.94
CA LYS A 50 -2.88 6.87 10.85
C LYS A 50 -3.76 6.75 9.60
N LEU A 51 -4.30 5.56 9.32
CA LEU A 51 -5.27 5.35 8.24
C LEU A 51 -6.57 6.12 8.48
N ILE A 52 -7.04 6.14 9.73
CA ILE A 52 -8.23 6.93 10.11
C ILE A 52 -7.98 8.42 9.91
N LEU A 53 -6.78 8.92 10.22
CA LEU A 53 -6.40 10.33 10.06
C LEU A 53 -6.30 10.77 8.60
N GLU A 54 -5.86 9.89 7.69
CA GLU A 54 -5.83 10.18 6.24
C GLU A 54 -7.24 10.38 5.66
N GLN A 55 -8.28 9.74 6.21
CA GLN A 55 -9.68 9.97 5.78
C GLN A 55 -10.20 11.38 6.12
N PHE A 56 -9.64 12.04 7.13
CA PHE A 56 -10.00 13.43 7.47
C PHE A 56 -9.29 14.46 6.57
N ASP A 57 -8.40 14.03 5.67
CA ASP A 57 -7.67 14.93 4.79
C ASP A 57 -8.46 15.30 3.52
N ASP A 58 -9.55 14.59 3.22
CA ASP A 58 -10.45 14.86 2.10
C ASP A 58 -11.13 16.24 2.22
N LEU A 59 -11.08 17.02 1.13
CA LEU A 59 -11.64 18.36 1.04
C LEU A 59 -13.15 18.39 1.36
N LEU A 60 -13.91 17.40 0.90
CA LEU A 60 -15.36 17.31 1.15
C LEU A 60 -15.65 17.01 2.63
N VAL A 61 -14.87 16.13 3.25
CA VAL A 61 -14.99 15.82 4.69
C VAL A 61 -14.68 17.04 5.53
N LYS A 62 -13.64 17.82 5.16
CA LYS A 62 -13.31 19.09 5.83
C LYS A 62 -14.43 20.12 5.72
N ILE A 63 -15.09 20.23 4.55
CA ILE A 63 -16.24 21.13 4.35
C ILE A 63 -17.42 20.70 5.23
N LEU A 64 -17.75 19.40 5.29
CA LEU A 64 -18.81 18.90 6.17
C LEU A 64 -18.48 19.11 7.66
N LEU A 65 -17.23 18.86 8.07
CA LEU A 65 -16.79 19.07 9.44
C LEU A 65 -16.89 20.56 9.83
N ALA A 66 -16.50 21.46 8.92
CA ALA A 66 -16.65 22.89 9.11
C ALA A 66 -18.13 23.30 9.22
N ALA A 67 -19.01 22.76 8.39
CA ALA A 67 -20.45 22.99 8.48
C ALA A 67 -21.05 22.48 9.80
N ALA A 68 -20.66 21.27 10.25
CA ALA A 68 -21.03 20.74 11.56
C ALA A 68 -20.55 21.64 12.70
N CYS A 69 -19.29 22.11 12.67
CA CYS A 69 -18.76 23.03 13.67
C CYS A 69 -19.53 24.36 13.68
N ILE A 70 -19.81 24.95 12.52
CA ILE A 70 -20.59 26.19 12.42
C ILE A 70 -22.00 25.96 12.96
N SER A 71 -22.67 24.88 12.56
CA SER A 71 -24.03 24.56 13.02
C SER A 71 -24.07 24.31 14.53
N PHE A 72 -23.07 23.63 15.09
CA PHE A 72 -22.94 23.40 16.52
C PHE A 72 -22.69 24.69 17.30
N VAL A 73 -21.81 25.57 16.80
CA VAL A 73 -21.56 26.89 17.39
C VAL A 73 -22.83 27.74 17.34
N LEU A 74 -23.56 27.76 16.22
CA LEU A 74 -24.84 28.47 16.12
C LEU A 74 -25.87 27.93 17.10
N ALA A 75 -25.97 26.61 17.26
CA ALA A 75 -26.85 25.97 18.24
C ALA A 75 -26.50 26.33 19.69
N LEU A 76 -25.22 26.56 20.01
CA LEU A 76 -24.79 27.02 21.35
C LEU A 76 -25.06 28.51 21.60
N PHE A 77 -25.14 29.33 20.55
CA PHE A 77 -25.35 30.78 20.64
C PHE A 77 -26.80 31.22 20.35
N GLU A 78 -27.68 30.31 19.91
CA GLU A 78 -29.12 30.57 19.83
C GLU A 78 -29.73 30.60 21.23
N GLU A 79 -29.81 31.81 21.80
CA GLU A 79 -30.62 32.07 22.99
C GLU A 79 -32.07 31.62 22.73
N HIS A 80 -32.58 30.80 23.66
CA HIS A 80 -33.93 30.25 23.72
C HIS A 80 -34.99 31.29 23.33
N LYS A 81 -35.38 31.33 22.05
CA LYS A 81 -36.63 31.94 21.63
C LYS A 81 -37.67 30.84 21.51
N GLU A 82 -38.81 31.17 22.09
CA GLU A 82 -39.86 30.29 22.55
C GLU A 82 -40.39 29.34 21.46
N GLU A 83 -40.67 28.11 21.87
CA GLU A 83 -41.44 27.05 21.18
C GLU A 83 -40.74 26.04 20.27
N ASP A 84 -39.41 26.08 20.06
CA ASP A 84 -38.72 24.93 19.46
C ASP A 84 -38.12 24.02 20.54
N SER A 85 -38.61 22.78 20.58
CA SER A 85 -38.16 21.74 21.49
C SER A 85 -36.63 21.61 21.42
N LEU A 86 -35.94 21.59 22.57
CA LEU A 86 -34.47 21.43 22.68
C LEU A 86 -33.91 20.29 21.81
N VAL A 87 -34.76 19.32 21.46
CA VAL A 87 -34.44 18.22 20.56
C VAL A 87 -34.13 18.72 19.13
N ALA A 88 -34.87 19.70 18.60
CA ALA A 88 -34.72 20.19 17.22
C ALA A 88 -33.39 20.93 16.98
N THR A 89 -32.93 21.75 17.93
CA THR A 89 -31.70 22.56 17.81
C THR A 89 -30.43 21.69 17.72
N PHE A 90 -30.42 20.53 18.37
CA PHE A 90 -29.29 19.59 18.32
C PHE A 90 -29.43 18.50 17.25
N VAL A 91 -30.59 18.37 16.59
CA VAL A 91 -30.80 17.36 15.53
C VAL A 91 -29.93 17.64 14.31
N GLU A 92 -29.81 18.90 13.87
CA GLU A 92 -28.98 19.25 12.70
C GLU A 92 -27.50 18.84 12.86
N PRO A 93 -26.78 19.27 13.92
CA PRO A 93 -25.40 18.85 14.14
C PRO A 93 -25.26 17.33 14.35
N LEU A 94 -26.22 16.70 15.04
CA LEU A 94 -26.21 15.26 15.30
C LEU A 94 -26.34 14.45 14.00
N VAL A 95 -27.24 14.85 13.09
CA VAL A 95 -27.44 14.18 11.80
C VAL A 95 -26.18 14.29 10.93
N ILE A 96 -25.52 15.45 10.91
CA ILE A 96 -24.27 15.64 10.15
C ILE A 96 -23.16 14.73 10.71
N ILE A 97 -22.99 14.67 12.03
CA ILE A 97 -22.01 13.78 12.67
C ILE A 97 -22.32 12.31 12.35
N LEU A 98 -23.60 11.93 12.37
CA LEU A 98 -24.03 10.56 12.07
C LEU A 98 -23.73 10.18 10.61
N ILE A 99 -23.96 11.11 9.66
CA ILE A 99 -23.60 10.91 8.25
C ILE A 99 -22.08 10.75 8.08
N LEU A 100 -21.27 11.55 8.78
CA LEU A 100 -19.80 11.43 8.73
C LEU A 100 -19.32 10.07 9.26
N ILE A 101 -19.89 9.60 10.37
CA ILE A 101 -19.57 8.28 10.94
C ILE A 101 -19.98 7.16 9.98
N ALA A 102 -21.16 7.28 9.36
CA ALA A 102 -21.64 6.31 8.37
C ALA A 102 -20.74 6.27 7.13
N ASN A 103 -20.32 7.42 6.60
CA ASN A 103 -19.41 7.50 5.46
C ASN A 103 -18.03 6.92 5.79
N ALA A 104 -17.48 7.20 6.97
CA ALA A 104 -16.21 6.61 7.41
C ALA A 104 -16.32 5.07 7.51
N ALA A 105 -17.41 4.57 8.08
CA ALA A 105 -17.65 3.13 8.20
C ALA A 105 -17.78 2.43 6.84
N VAL A 106 -18.52 3.02 5.90
CA VAL A 106 -18.65 2.50 4.52
C VAL A 106 -17.30 2.54 3.80
N SER A 107 -16.55 3.62 3.94
CA SER A 107 -15.23 3.77 3.30
C SER A 107 -14.23 2.73 3.82
N VAL A 108 -14.13 2.54 5.14
CA VAL A 108 -13.29 1.51 5.75
C VAL A 108 -13.72 0.10 5.32
N TRP A 109 -15.02 -0.14 5.17
CA TRP A 109 -15.53 -1.42 4.70
C TRP A 109 -15.19 -1.68 3.22
N GLN A 110 -15.30 -0.66 2.36
CA GLN A 110 -14.91 -0.74 0.95
C GLN A 110 -13.40 -0.97 0.78
N GLU A 111 -12.58 -0.28 1.58
CA GLU A 111 -11.13 -0.40 1.53
C GLU A 111 -10.66 -1.78 2.00
N ARG A 112 -11.25 -2.31 3.08
CA ARG A 112 -11.00 -3.69 3.51
C ARG A 112 -11.43 -4.73 2.50
N ASN A 113 -12.51 -4.48 1.75
CA ASN A 113 -12.97 -5.38 0.70
C ASN A 113 -12.12 -5.28 -0.58
N ALA A 114 -11.46 -4.14 -0.82
CA ALA A 114 -10.47 -4.01 -1.89
C ALA A 114 -9.15 -4.72 -1.53
N GLU A 115 -8.69 -4.61 -0.28
CA GLU A 115 -7.49 -5.32 0.21
C GLU A 115 -7.68 -6.86 0.23
N SER A 116 -8.89 -7.36 0.51
CA SER A 116 -9.15 -8.81 0.57
C SER A 116 -8.97 -9.50 -0.79
N ALA A 117 -9.25 -8.81 -1.90
CA ALA A 117 -8.99 -9.31 -3.25
C ALA A 117 -7.48 -9.44 -3.54
N ILE A 118 -6.66 -8.56 -2.96
CA ILE A 118 -5.19 -8.62 -3.06
C ILE A 118 -4.64 -9.72 -2.13
N GLU A 119 -5.29 -9.97 -0.99
CA GLU A 119 -4.91 -11.03 -0.05
C GLU A 119 -5.13 -12.44 -0.62
N ALA A 120 -6.18 -12.64 -1.41
CA ALA A 120 -6.39 -13.90 -2.15
C ALA A 120 -5.27 -14.19 -3.17
N LEU A 121 -4.58 -13.15 -3.67
CA LEU A 121 -3.38 -13.31 -4.51
C LEU A 121 -2.13 -13.68 -3.69
N LYS A 122 -2.06 -13.34 -2.39
CA LYS A 122 -0.95 -13.72 -1.49
C LYS A 122 -0.95 -15.22 -1.16
N GLU A 123 -2.05 -15.92 -1.36
CA GLU A 123 -2.17 -17.37 -1.11
C GLU A 123 -1.30 -18.21 -2.07
N TYR A 124 -0.71 -17.59 -3.09
CA TYR A 124 0.29 -18.20 -3.97
C TYR A 124 1.75 -18.02 -3.51
N GLU A 125 2.03 -17.21 -2.48
CA GLU A 125 3.36 -17.14 -1.85
C GLU A 125 3.56 -18.41 -1.01
N PRO A 126 4.70 -19.11 -1.12
CA PRO A 126 4.94 -20.30 -0.32
C PRO A 126 4.79 -19.95 1.17
N GLU A 127 3.85 -20.60 1.85
CA GLU A 127 3.46 -20.25 3.22
C GLU A 127 4.62 -20.43 4.21
N ILE A 128 5.59 -21.28 3.86
CA ILE A 128 6.70 -21.70 4.71
C ILE A 128 8.00 -21.79 3.91
N ALA A 129 9.07 -21.20 4.43
CA ALA A 129 10.44 -21.29 3.92
C ALA A 129 11.36 -21.99 4.92
N GLN A 130 12.28 -22.82 4.42
CA GLN A 130 13.31 -23.47 5.23
C GLN A 130 14.58 -22.62 5.29
N VAL A 131 14.96 -22.19 6.50
CA VAL A 131 16.06 -21.24 6.73
C VAL A 131 16.96 -21.70 7.86
N ILE A 132 18.22 -21.29 7.80
CA ILE A 132 19.24 -21.49 8.82
C ILE A 132 19.61 -20.11 9.38
N ARG A 133 19.42 -19.90 10.69
CA ARG A 133 19.77 -18.66 11.43
C ARG A 133 20.52 -18.99 12.72
N GLN A 134 21.43 -18.10 13.11
CA GLN A 134 22.28 -18.27 14.29
C GLN A 134 21.49 -18.14 15.60
N SER A 135 20.53 -17.21 15.65
CA SER A 135 19.67 -16.94 16.82
C SER A 135 18.93 -18.20 17.31
N ARG A 136 18.75 -19.21 16.43
CA ARG A 136 18.01 -20.44 16.72
C ARG A 136 18.80 -21.71 16.41
N SER A 137 20.01 -21.80 16.97
CA SER A 137 20.80 -23.04 17.04
C SER A 137 21.49 -23.52 15.75
N GLY A 138 21.46 -22.75 14.65
CA GLY A 138 22.12 -23.14 13.38
C GLY A 138 21.51 -24.37 12.70
N HIS A 139 20.31 -24.78 13.10
CA HIS A 139 19.55 -25.86 12.48
C HIS A 139 18.53 -25.32 11.47
N ILE A 140 18.14 -26.17 10.51
CA ILE A 140 17.09 -25.87 9.53
C ILE A 140 15.77 -25.66 10.25
N GLN A 141 15.11 -24.54 9.96
CA GLN A 141 13.85 -24.13 10.57
C GLN A 141 12.86 -23.68 9.53
N GLN A 142 11.59 -23.87 9.84
CA GLN A 142 10.48 -23.39 9.03
C GLN A 142 10.01 -22.04 9.57
N ILE A 143 10.09 -21.00 8.74
CA ILE A 143 9.51 -19.67 9.03
C ILE A 143 8.56 -19.27 7.92
N LYS A 144 7.74 -18.25 8.12
CA LYS A 144 6.88 -17.75 7.04
C LYS A 144 7.73 -17.05 5.99
N ALA A 145 7.43 -17.23 4.70
CA ALA A 145 8.22 -16.60 3.64
C ALA A 145 8.29 -15.08 3.74
N ARG A 146 7.25 -14.43 4.30
CA ARG A 146 7.23 -12.98 4.56
C ARG A 146 8.27 -12.52 5.60
N ASP A 147 8.72 -13.42 6.48
CA ASP A 147 9.71 -13.14 7.51
C ASP A 147 11.15 -13.30 6.98
N LEU A 148 11.31 -13.66 5.69
CA LEU A 148 12.63 -13.75 5.04
C LEU A 148 13.22 -12.37 4.79
N VAL A 149 14.52 -12.29 5.02
CA VAL A 149 15.32 -11.08 4.77
C VAL A 149 16.49 -11.37 3.85
N PRO A 150 16.97 -10.38 3.08
CA PRO A 150 18.23 -10.50 2.35
C PRO A 150 19.37 -10.92 3.28
N GLY A 151 20.16 -11.91 2.86
CA GLY A 151 21.21 -12.54 3.65
C GLY A 151 20.81 -13.87 4.31
N ASP A 152 19.51 -14.20 4.40
CA ASP A 152 19.10 -15.48 4.97
C ASP A 152 19.67 -16.66 4.18
N ILE A 153 20.14 -17.67 4.91
CA ILE A 153 20.51 -18.95 4.32
C ILE A 153 19.27 -19.80 4.24
N VAL A 154 18.87 -20.16 3.03
CA VAL A 154 17.69 -20.98 2.79
C VAL A 154 18.09 -22.30 2.13
N GLU A 155 17.29 -23.33 2.38
CA GLU A 155 17.43 -24.64 1.77
C GLU A 155 16.15 -24.95 0.98
N VAL A 156 16.31 -25.57 -0.19
CA VAL A 156 15.16 -26.14 -0.92
C VAL A 156 15.48 -27.48 -1.50
N ALA A 157 14.41 -28.24 -1.67
CA ALA A 157 14.38 -29.53 -2.32
C ALA A 157 13.32 -29.56 -3.43
N VAL A 158 13.23 -30.72 -4.09
CA VAL A 158 12.23 -31.00 -5.13
C VAL A 158 10.82 -30.77 -4.60
N GLY A 159 10.00 -30.08 -5.41
CA GLY A 159 8.62 -29.76 -5.09
C GLY A 159 8.45 -28.44 -4.33
N ASP A 160 9.53 -27.88 -3.78
CA ASP A 160 9.45 -26.59 -3.11
C ASP A 160 9.27 -25.45 -4.13
N LYS A 161 8.41 -24.50 -3.77
CA LYS A 161 8.35 -23.19 -4.42
C LYS A 161 9.42 -22.29 -3.82
N VAL A 162 10.10 -21.54 -4.68
CA VAL A 162 11.11 -20.57 -4.29
C VAL A 162 10.46 -19.37 -3.58
N PRO A 163 10.81 -19.05 -2.33
CA PRO A 163 10.13 -18.01 -1.55
C PRO A 163 10.63 -16.58 -1.79
N ALA A 164 11.83 -16.43 -2.36
CA ALA A 164 12.52 -15.17 -2.55
C ALA A 164 13.56 -15.32 -3.67
N ASP A 165 14.07 -14.22 -4.21
CA ASP A 165 15.19 -14.27 -5.15
C ASP A 165 16.48 -14.60 -4.38
N ILE A 166 17.26 -15.53 -4.92
CA ILE A 166 18.26 -16.28 -4.14
C ILE A 166 19.44 -16.66 -5.02
N ARG A 167 20.64 -16.52 -4.47
CA ARG A 167 21.89 -16.97 -5.10
C ARG A 167 22.23 -18.37 -4.61
N ILE A 168 22.44 -19.30 -5.54
CA ILE A 168 22.86 -20.68 -5.22
C ILE A 168 24.29 -20.66 -4.67
N THR A 169 24.50 -21.23 -3.49
CA THR A 169 25.86 -21.38 -2.92
C THR A 169 26.37 -22.81 -3.07
N THR A 170 25.52 -23.79 -2.74
CA THR A 170 25.88 -25.21 -2.74
C THR A 170 24.73 -26.05 -3.30
N ILE A 171 25.04 -26.98 -4.19
CA ILE A 171 24.10 -27.98 -4.70
C ILE A 171 24.48 -29.33 -4.08
N TYR A 172 23.52 -29.98 -3.40
CA TYR A 172 23.73 -31.27 -2.73
C TYR A 172 23.43 -32.47 -3.64
N SER A 173 22.62 -32.25 -4.67
CA SER A 173 22.25 -33.26 -5.67
C SER A 173 23.20 -33.27 -6.88
N THR A 174 23.14 -34.31 -7.70
CA THR A 174 23.91 -34.39 -8.95
C THR A 174 23.58 -33.27 -9.93
N THR A 175 22.29 -32.89 -9.99
CA THR A 175 21.82 -31.76 -10.79
C THR A 175 20.74 -31.01 -10.02
N LEU A 176 20.62 -29.71 -10.28
CA LEU A 176 19.52 -28.88 -9.82
C LEU A 176 18.75 -28.39 -11.04
N ARG A 177 17.44 -28.68 -11.09
CA ARG A 177 16.54 -28.26 -12.16
C ARG A 177 15.41 -27.42 -11.60
N VAL A 178 15.10 -26.32 -12.27
CA VAL A 178 14.06 -25.39 -11.83
C VAL A 178 13.13 -25.07 -13.00
N ASP A 179 11.84 -25.07 -12.71
CA ASP A 179 10.79 -24.62 -13.62
C ASP A 179 10.63 -23.11 -13.48
N GLN A 180 11.06 -22.39 -14.51
CA GLN A 180 11.02 -20.92 -14.58
C GLN A 180 9.91 -20.41 -15.51
N SER A 181 8.95 -21.26 -15.88
CA SER A 181 7.86 -20.94 -16.81
C SER A 181 7.08 -19.69 -16.43
N LEU A 182 6.93 -19.40 -15.13
CA LEU A 182 6.27 -18.19 -14.62
C LEU A 182 6.94 -16.88 -15.10
N LEU A 183 8.27 -16.88 -15.26
CA LEU A 183 9.04 -15.67 -15.59
C LEU A 183 9.55 -15.66 -17.03
N THR A 184 9.81 -16.83 -17.61
CA THR A 184 10.37 -16.94 -18.97
C THR A 184 9.34 -17.36 -20.00
N GLY A 185 8.19 -17.92 -19.58
CA GLY A 185 7.20 -18.52 -20.47
C GLY A 185 7.61 -19.88 -21.05
N GLU A 186 8.80 -20.39 -20.72
CA GLU A 186 9.32 -21.65 -21.23
C GLU A 186 9.00 -22.79 -20.25
N SER A 187 8.28 -23.83 -20.72
CA SER A 187 7.87 -24.97 -19.88
C SER A 187 8.98 -25.99 -19.58
N VAL A 188 10.20 -25.79 -20.10
CA VAL A 188 11.31 -26.73 -19.93
C VAL A 188 12.11 -26.34 -18.70
N SER A 189 12.32 -27.30 -17.80
CA SER A 189 13.15 -27.09 -16.60
C SER A 189 14.61 -26.79 -16.98
N VAL A 190 15.19 -25.76 -16.40
CA VAL A 190 16.57 -25.32 -16.66
C VAL A 190 17.53 -25.90 -15.63
N ILE A 191 18.72 -26.34 -16.07
CA ILE A 191 19.78 -26.80 -15.17
C ILE A 191 20.55 -25.59 -14.62
N ASN A 192 20.66 -25.53 -13.30
CA ASN A 192 21.33 -24.44 -12.59
C ASN A 192 22.69 -24.86 -12.01
N HIS A 193 23.58 -23.90 -11.82
CA HIS A 193 24.95 -24.11 -11.33
C HIS A 193 25.37 -23.02 -10.33
N THR A 194 26.50 -23.22 -9.65
CA THR A 194 27.01 -22.27 -8.64
C THR A 194 27.90 -21.18 -9.22
N ASP A 195 28.46 -21.38 -10.40
CA ASP A 195 29.48 -20.50 -10.97
C ASP A 195 28.96 -19.09 -11.25
N PRO A 196 29.81 -18.04 -11.07
CA PRO A 196 29.45 -16.67 -11.39
C PRO A 196 29.24 -16.49 -12.90
N ILE A 197 28.32 -15.63 -13.27
CA ILE A 197 27.99 -15.28 -14.65
C ILE A 197 28.50 -13.85 -14.87
N LEU A 198 29.54 -13.70 -15.69
CA LEU A 198 30.29 -12.45 -15.82
C LEU A 198 29.52 -11.33 -16.55
N ASP A 199 28.47 -11.68 -17.29
CA ASP A 199 27.66 -10.71 -18.03
C ASP A 199 26.77 -9.88 -17.08
N LEU A 200 27.09 -8.60 -16.96
CA LEU A 200 26.32 -7.62 -16.18
C LEU A 200 24.90 -7.38 -16.73
N ARG A 201 24.64 -7.70 -18.00
CA ARG A 201 23.35 -7.51 -18.67
C ARG A 201 22.65 -8.83 -18.97
N ALA A 202 23.08 -9.92 -18.32
CA ALA A 202 22.44 -11.23 -18.44
C ALA A 202 20.93 -11.10 -18.22
N VAL A 203 20.15 -11.66 -19.15
CA VAL A 203 18.70 -11.79 -19.00
C VAL A 203 18.38 -12.85 -17.95
N ASN A 204 17.13 -12.89 -17.47
CA ASN A 204 16.74 -13.83 -16.40
C ASN A 204 16.99 -15.30 -16.77
N GLN A 205 16.87 -15.66 -18.06
CA GLN A 205 17.17 -17.00 -18.57
C GLN A 205 18.64 -17.40 -18.46
N ASP A 206 19.56 -16.42 -18.55
CA ASP A 206 20.99 -16.68 -18.50
C ASP A 206 21.51 -16.78 -17.07
N LYS A 207 20.77 -16.24 -16.09
CA LYS A 207 21.10 -16.21 -14.66
C LYS A 207 20.92 -17.60 -14.00
N LYS A 208 21.58 -18.62 -14.52
CA LYS A 208 21.54 -20.04 -14.06
C LYS A 208 22.08 -20.28 -12.65
N ASN A 209 22.60 -19.24 -12.00
CA ASN A 209 23.08 -19.29 -10.62
C ASN A 209 22.16 -18.58 -9.62
N ILE A 210 21.04 -18.05 -10.11
CA ILE A 210 19.96 -17.45 -9.34
C ILE A 210 18.71 -18.31 -9.50
N LEU A 211 17.97 -18.48 -8.42
CA LEU A 211 16.59 -18.95 -8.51
C LEU A 211 15.68 -17.78 -8.14
N PHE A 212 14.52 -17.71 -8.79
CA PHE A 212 13.63 -16.57 -8.69
C PHE A 212 12.39 -16.90 -7.87
N SER A 213 11.89 -15.92 -7.11
CA SER A 213 10.66 -16.05 -6.33
C SER A 213 9.49 -16.51 -7.20
N GLY A 214 8.72 -17.48 -6.69
CA GLY A 214 7.57 -18.07 -7.38
C GLY A 214 7.89 -19.22 -8.34
N THR A 215 9.16 -19.46 -8.67
CA THR A 215 9.58 -20.62 -9.47
C THR A 215 9.60 -21.91 -8.65
N ASN A 216 9.52 -23.08 -9.30
CA ASN A 216 9.42 -24.37 -8.61
C ASN A 216 10.66 -25.24 -8.84
N ILE A 217 11.13 -25.93 -7.79
CA ILE A 217 12.25 -26.87 -7.93
C ILE A 217 11.76 -28.18 -8.55
N ALA A 218 12.13 -28.43 -9.80
CA ALA A 218 11.76 -29.63 -10.54
C ALA A 218 12.60 -30.85 -10.14
N ALA A 219 13.89 -30.66 -9.85
CA ALA A 219 14.78 -31.73 -9.40
C ALA A 219 15.96 -31.20 -8.59
N GLY A 220 16.42 -31.98 -7.61
CA GLY A 220 17.61 -31.67 -6.82
C GLY A 220 17.34 -30.98 -5.47
N LYS A 221 18.44 -30.67 -4.78
CA LYS A 221 18.45 -30.03 -3.46
C LYS A 221 19.63 -29.06 -3.37
N CYS A 222 19.41 -27.86 -2.86
CA CYS A 222 20.46 -26.84 -2.77
C CYS A 222 20.32 -25.93 -1.54
N ARG A 223 21.46 -25.33 -1.16
CA ARG A 223 21.57 -24.23 -0.20
C ARG A 223 21.99 -22.95 -0.90
N ARG A 224 21.55 -21.83 -0.35
CA ARG A 224 21.54 -20.55 -1.05
C ARG A 224 21.36 -19.37 -0.09
N ILE A 225 21.77 -18.20 -0.55
CA ILE A 225 21.64 -16.92 0.15
C ILE A 225 20.52 -16.11 -0.49
N VAL A 226 19.61 -15.55 0.32
CA VAL A 226 18.57 -14.62 -0.13
C VAL A 226 19.20 -13.30 -0.59
N ILE A 227 18.90 -12.89 -1.82
CA ILE A 227 19.39 -11.63 -2.41
C ILE A 227 18.30 -10.57 -2.54
N GLY A 228 17.04 -10.97 -2.62
CA GLY A 228 15.91 -10.04 -2.75
C GLY A 228 14.61 -10.65 -2.25
N THR A 229 13.80 -9.86 -1.54
CA THR A 229 12.48 -10.25 -1.01
C THR A 229 11.42 -9.21 -1.37
N GLY A 230 10.15 -9.63 -1.42
CA GLY A 230 9.02 -8.76 -1.74
C GLY A 230 9.16 -8.03 -3.09
N LEU A 231 8.94 -6.71 -3.09
CA LEU A 231 9.01 -5.85 -4.29
C LEU A 231 10.39 -5.83 -4.96
N ASN A 232 11.46 -6.22 -4.26
CA ASN A 232 12.82 -6.23 -4.80
C ASN A 232 13.16 -7.51 -5.58
N THR A 233 12.23 -8.47 -5.66
CA THR A 233 12.37 -9.69 -6.49
C THR A 233 12.03 -9.41 -7.95
N GLU A 234 12.41 -10.29 -8.88
CA GLU A 234 12.01 -10.17 -10.29
C GLU A 234 10.48 -10.19 -10.47
N ILE A 235 9.76 -11.06 -9.74
CA ILE A 235 8.29 -11.05 -9.75
C ILE A 235 7.72 -9.78 -9.08
N GLY A 236 8.41 -9.26 -8.06
CA GLY A 236 8.08 -8.00 -7.38
C GLY A 236 8.22 -6.78 -8.29
N LYS A 237 9.24 -6.75 -9.14
CA LYS A 237 9.43 -5.70 -10.16
C LYS A 237 8.33 -5.74 -11.23
N ILE A 238 7.91 -6.94 -11.65
CA ILE A 238 6.77 -7.08 -12.56
C ILE A 238 5.50 -6.50 -11.89
N ARG A 239 5.27 -6.84 -10.61
CA ARG A 239 4.14 -6.33 -9.84
C ARG A 239 4.19 -4.81 -9.65
N SER A 240 5.36 -4.23 -9.38
CA SER A 240 5.50 -2.79 -9.21
C SER A 240 5.18 -2.06 -10.50
N VAL A 241 5.66 -2.54 -11.66
CA VAL A 241 5.32 -1.97 -12.97
C VAL A 241 3.82 -2.06 -13.24
N MET A 242 3.16 -3.17 -12.88
CA MET A 242 1.71 -3.29 -13.01
C MET A 242 0.94 -2.32 -12.11
N THR A 243 1.49 -1.97 -10.94
CA THR A 243 0.85 -1.05 -9.99
C THR A 243 1.18 0.42 -10.29
N GLU A 244 2.38 0.69 -10.82
CA GLU A 244 2.84 2.02 -11.27
C GLU A 244 2.28 2.42 -12.63
N THR A 245 1.72 1.46 -13.39
CA THR A 245 0.88 1.79 -14.53
C THR A 245 -0.34 2.51 -13.95
N GLU A 246 -0.29 3.84 -13.93
CA GLU A 246 -1.40 4.68 -13.47
C GLU A 246 -2.67 4.15 -14.12
N GLU A 247 -3.68 3.83 -13.32
CA GLU A 247 -4.99 3.48 -13.83
C GLU A 247 -5.48 4.67 -14.66
N GLU A 248 -5.31 4.61 -15.98
CA GLU A 248 -5.86 5.62 -16.86
C GLU A 248 -7.37 5.63 -16.61
N LYS A 249 -7.84 6.77 -16.07
CA LYS A 249 -9.27 6.98 -15.81
C LYS A 249 -10.04 6.61 -17.06
N THR A 250 -11.06 5.76 -16.89
CA THR A 250 -11.88 5.33 -18.03
C THR A 250 -12.46 6.55 -18.76
N PRO A 251 -12.70 6.47 -20.08
CA PRO A 251 -13.29 7.59 -20.83
C PRO A 251 -14.60 8.11 -20.21
N LEU A 252 -15.36 7.25 -19.53
CA LEU A 252 -16.56 7.64 -18.80
C LEU A 252 -16.25 8.41 -17.51
N GLN A 253 -15.27 7.97 -16.70
CA GLN A 253 -14.85 8.68 -15.49
C GLN A 253 -14.30 10.07 -15.82
N GLN A 254 -13.50 10.19 -16.89
CA GLN A 254 -13.03 11.51 -17.35
C GLN A 254 -14.19 12.43 -17.69
N LYS A 255 -15.24 11.91 -18.36
CA LYS A 255 -16.45 12.68 -18.66
C LYS A 255 -17.21 13.08 -17.41
N LEU A 256 -17.36 12.17 -16.44
CA LEU A 256 -18.02 12.48 -15.17
C LEU A 256 -17.27 13.54 -14.36
N ASP A 257 -15.94 13.49 -14.35
CA ASP A 257 -15.10 14.51 -13.71
C ASP A 257 -15.27 15.88 -14.39
N GLU A 258 -15.23 15.92 -15.73
CA GLU A 258 -15.51 17.13 -16.52
C GLU A 258 -16.91 17.69 -16.21
N PHE A 259 -17.94 16.83 -16.14
CA PHE A 259 -19.29 17.22 -15.78
C PHE A 259 -19.37 17.75 -14.33
N GLY A 260 -18.68 17.13 -13.39
CA GLY A 260 -18.60 17.56 -12.00
C GLY A 260 -17.94 18.93 -11.85
N GLU A 261 -16.86 19.18 -12.57
CA GLU A 261 -16.17 20.47 -12.58
C GLU A 261 -17.06 21.58 -13.18
N GLN A 262 -17.77 21.27 -14.27
CA GLN A 262 -18.75 22.20 -14.86
C GLN A 262 -19.88 22.53 -13.90
N LEU A 263 -20.47 21.52 -13.25
CA LEU A 263 -21.55 21.72 -12.30
C LEU A 263 -21.10 22.56 -11.10
N SER A 264 -19.92 22.27 -10.54
CA SER A 264 -19.33 23.03 -9.42
C SER A 264 -19.12 24.51 -9.77
N LYS A 265 -18.67 24.80 -10.99
CA LYS A 265 -18.52 26.16 -11.49
C LYS A 265 -19.86 26.90 -11.61
N VAL A 266 -20.90 26.22 -12.11
CA VAL A 266 -22.24 26.79 -12.24
C VAL A 266 -22.84 27.10 -10.86
N ILE A 267 -22.79 26.15 -9.92
CA ILE A 267 -23.30 26.34 -8.55
C ILE A 267 -22.56 27.50 -7.88
N SER A 268 -21.23 27.56 -7.99
CA SER A 268 -20.43 28.65 -7.40
C SER A 268 -20.83 30.03 -7.94
N VAL A 269 -21.07 30.14 -9.25
CA VAL A 269 -21.54 31.40 -9.87
C VAL A 269 -22.93 31.77 -9.36
N ILE A 270 -23.85 30.81 -9.25
CA ILE A 270 -25.20 31.05 -8.73
C ILE A 270 -25.14 31.50 -7.27
N CYS A 271 -24.33 30.85 -6.42
CA CYS A 271 -24.14 31.24 -5.03
C CYS A 271 -23.63 32.68 -4.89
N ILE A 272 -22.61 33.07 -5.67
CA ILE A 272 -22.08 34.44 -5.68
C ILE A 272 -23.13 35.43 -6.18
N ALA A 273 -23.90 35.08 -7.22
CA ALA A 273 -24.94 35.93 -7.77
C ALA A 273 -26.08 36.16 -6.76
N VAL A 274 -26.57 35.10 -6.12
CA VAL A 274 -27.58 35.18 -5.07
C VAL A 274 -27.07 36.05 -3.92
N TRP A 275 -25.84 35.82 -3.45
CA TRP A 275 -25.24 36.62 -2.38
C TRP A 275 -25.11 38.10 -2.77
N SER A 276 -24.70 38.40 -4.01
CA SER A 276 -24.55 39.77 -4.52
C SER A 276 -25.89 40.49 -4.68
N ILE A 277 -26.94 39.79 -5.08
CA ILE A 277 -28.30 40.35 -5.17
C ILE A 277 -28.85 40.61 -3.77
N ASN A 278 -28.60 39.69 -2.84
CA ASN A 278 -29.17 39.76 -1.50
C ASN A 278 -28.44 40.71 -0.54
N ILE A 279 -27.23 41.18 -0.89
CA ILE A 279 -26.47 42.06 -0.01
C ILE A 279 -27.18 43.38 0.32
N GLY A 280 -28.10 43.82 -0.55
CA GLY A 280 -28.96 44.98 -0.32
C GLY A 280 -30.17 44.71 0.59
N HIS A 281 -30.61 43.46 0.72
CA HIS A 281 -31.75 43.02 1.53
C HIS A 281 -31.33 42.45 2.90
N PHE A 282 -30.04 42.25 3.17
CA PHE A 282 -29.56 41.83 4.50
C PHE A 282 -29.93 42.77 5.65
N ASN A 283 -30.32 44.01 5.33
CA ASN A 283 -30.73 45.01 6.31
C ASN A 283 -32.26 45.13 6.46
N ASP A 284 -33.05 44.25 5.84
CA ASP A 284 -34.51 44.29 5.98
C ASP A 284 -34.97 43.91 7.40
N PRO A 285 -35.98 44.61 7.97
CA PRO A 285 -36.45 44.38 9.34
C PRO A 285 -37.00 42.97 9.61
N VAL A 286 -37.33 42.23 8.55
CA VAL A 286 -37.91 40.89 8.58
C VAL A 286 -36.95 39.86 9.19
N HIS A 287 -35.64 40.11 9.18
CA HIS A 287 -34.61 39.22 9.75
C HIS A 287 -34.11 39.64 11.14
N GLY A 288 -34.84 40.52 11.82
CA GLY A 288 -34.52 40.97 13.18
C GLY A 288 -33.44 42.05 13.27
N GLY A 289 -33.16 42.76 12.16
CA GLY A 289 -32.34 43.98 12.14
C GLY A 289 -30.81 43.77 12.28
N SER A 290 -30.31 42.53 12.17
CA SER A 290 -28.87 42.25 12.21
C SER A 290 -28.39 41.68 10.89
N TRP A 291 -27.43 42.37 10.26
CA TRP A 291 -26.78 42.01 8.99
C TRP A 291 -26.27 40.56 8.98
N LEU A 292 -25.81 40.07 10.15
CA LEU A 292 -25.28 38.71 10.30
C LEU A 292 -26.35 37.62 10.16
N ARG A 293 -27.58 37.87 10.65
CA ARG A 293 -28.68 36.90 10.57
C ARG A 293 -29.24 36.77 9.16
N GLY A 294 -29.33 37.89 8.44
CA GLY A 294 -29.69 37.87 7.01
C GLY A 294 -28.67 37.09 6.18
N ALA A 295 -27.37 37.32 6.40
CA ALA A 295 -26.30 36.61 5.70
C ALA A 295 -26.36 35.09 5.90
N ILE A 296 -26.60 34.65 7.14
CA ILE A 296 -26.72 33.21 7.47
C ILE A 296 -27.99 32.59 6.84
N TYR A 297 -29.12 33.31 6.83
CA TYR A 297 -30.37 32.80 6.25
C TYR A 297 -30.26 32.52 4.74
N TYR A 298 -29.71 33.48 3.98
CA TYR A 298 -29.55 33.28 2.54
C TYR A 298 -28.40 32.34 2.18
N PHE A 299 -27.38 32.24 3.03
CA PHE A 299 -26.37 31.19 2.91
C PHE A 299 -26.99 29.80 3.08
N LYS A 300 -27.88 29.59 4.07
CA LYS A 300 -28.64 28.34 4.24
C LYS A 300 -29.47 27.99 2.99
N ILE A 301 -30.17 28.96 2.40
CA ILE A 301 -30.95 28.76 1.17
C ILE A 301 -30.04 28.42 -0.02
N ALA A 302 -28.93 29.12 -0.18
CA ALA A 302 -28.00 28.89 -1.29
C ALA A 302 -27.34 27.50 -1.21
N VAL A 303 -26.99 27.03 -0.01
CA VAL A 303 -26.45 25.68 0.22
C VAL A 303 -27.52 24.59 0.04
N ALA A 304 -28.79 24.86 0.36
CA ALA A 304 -29.87 23.89 0.19
C ALA A 304 -30.34 23.72 -1.27
N LEU A 305 -30.02 24.67 -2.15
CA LEU A 305 -30.36 24.65 -3.59
C LEU A 305 -29.22 24.14 -4.48
N GLY A 306 -28.01 23.99 -3.92
CA GLY A 306 -26.79 23.55 -4.62
C GLY A 306 -26.51 22.07 -4.47
#